data_AF-A0A1H8JJB7-F1
#
_entry.id   AF-A0A1H8JJB7-F1
#
_cell.length_a   1.000
_cell.length_b   1.000
_cell.length_c   1.000
_cell.angle_alpha   90.00
_cell.angle_beta   90.00
_cell.angle_gamma   90.00
#
_symmetry.space_group_name_H-M   'P 1'
#
loop_
_entity.id
_entity.type
_entity.pdbx_description
1 polymer ?
#
loop_
_entity_poly.entity_id
_entity_poly.type
_entity_poly.pdbx_seq_one_letter_code
_entity_poly.pdbx_strand_id
1 'polypeptide(L)'
;MLPHLLNQIPQDQEIGSVTADGAYDTRRCHNAIADRGASAVIPPRKNAQPWEPTTAGAIARNDALRASKCLGRALWRNWSGYHRRSRVETKMHCVKLLGQRLMARDFDRQVAEVQVRIAILNGYTALGIPVTKAVA
;
A
#
# COMPACT_ATOMS: atom_id res chain seq x y z
N MET A 1 10.26 7.74 -2.68
CA MET A 1 9.09 7.80 -1.78
C MET A 1 8.87 6.47 -1.06
N LEU A 2 8.47 5.38 -1.74
CA LEU A 2 8.18 4.09 -1.07
C LEU A 2 9.32 3.54 -0.19
N PRO A 3 10.60 3.50 -0.63
CA PRO A 3 11.66 2.99 0.24
C PRO A 3 11.81 3.79 1.54
N HIS A 4 11.60 5.10 1.49
CA HIS A 4 11.62 5.95 2.68
C HIS A 4 10.46 5.62 3.63
N LEU A 5 9.26 5.33 3.11
CA LEU A 5 8.13 4.90 3.93
C LEU A 5 8.38 3.55 4.61
N LEU A 6 8.99 2.59 3.90
CA LEU A 6 9.33 1.27 4.49
C LEU A 6 10.38 1.38 5.60
N ASN A 7 11.26 2.38 5.54
CA ASN A 7 12.26 2.65 6.57
C ASN A 7 11.67 3.30 7.83
N GLN A 8 10.43 3.81 7.78
CA GLN A 8 9.74 4.31 8.97
C GLN A 8 9.19 3.17 9.84
N ILE A 9 9.04 1.98 9.27
CA ILE A 9 8.66 0.77 10.01
C ILE A 9 9.94 0.15 10.57
N PRO A 10 9.98 -0.26 11.85
CA PRO A 10 11.12 -0.95 12.44
C PRO A 10 11.57 -2.17 11.61
N GLN A 11 12.87 -2.47 11.61
CA GLN A 11 13.43 -3.56 10.79
C GLN A 11 13.02 -4.95 11.28
N ASP A 12 12.85 -5.08 12.60
CA ASP A 12 12.36 -6.28 13.28
C ASP A 12 10.86 -6.53 13.06
N GLN A 13 10.11 -5.52 12.62
CA GLN A 13 8.72 -5.68 12.28
C GLN A 13 8.56 -6.32 10.90
N GLU A 14 8.00 -7.53 10.89
CA GLU A 14 7.68 -8.27 9.67
C GLU A 14 6.58 -7.60 8.85
N ILE A 15 6.78 -7.55 7.54
CA ILE A 15 5.79 -7.03 6.58
C ILE A 15 5.40 -8.18 5.65
N GLY A 16 4.17 -8.68 5.78
CA GLY A 16 3.72 -9.78 4.92
C GLY A 16 3.58 -9.37 3.44
N SER A 17 2.99 -8.20 3.17
CA SER A 17 2.77 -7.72 1.80
C SER A 17 2.68 -6.21 1.71
N VAL A 18 3.13 -5.64 0.58
CA VAL A 18 2.99 -4.23 0.24
C VAL A 18 2.11 -4.10 -1.01
N THR A 19 0.95 -3.47 -0.84
CA THR A 19 0.01 -3.19 -1.94
C THR A 19 0.12 -1.74 -2.39
N ALA A 20 0.39 -1.52 -3.67
CA ALA A 20 0.49 -0.16 -4.22
C ALA A 20 -0.05 -0.11 -5.65
N ASP A 21 -0.33 1.09 -6.16
CA ASP A 21 -0.78 1.28 -7.53
C ASP A 21 0.36 1.06 -8.56
N GLY A 22 0.01 0.98 -9.85
CA GLY A 22 0.95 0.71 -10.93
C GLY A 22 2.02 1.79 -11.16
N ALA A 23 1.90 2.98 -10.56
CA ALA A 23 2.97 3.97 -10.59
C ALA A 23 4.20 3.48 -9.81
N TYR A 24 4.00 2.64 -8.79
CA TYR A 24 5.05 2.00 -8.00
C TYR A 24 5.67 0.77 -8.70
N ASP A 25 5.21 0.38 -9.90
CA ASP A 25 5.84 -0.68 -10.72
C ASP A 25 7.21 -0.22 -11.27
N THR A 26 8.19 -0.16 -10.37
CA THR A 26 9.57 0.28 -10.64
C THR A 26 10.55 -0.65 -9.94
N ARG A 27 11.75 -0.84 -10.51
CA ARG A 27 12.79 -1.71 -9.93
C ARG A 27 13.12 -1.33 -8.48
N ARG A 28 13.27 -0.03 -8.22
CA ARG A 28 13.59 0.49 -6.87
C ARG A 28 12.52 0.13 -5.84
N CYS A 29 11.24 0.18 -6.20
CA CYS A 29 10.16 -0.16 -5.29
C CYS A 29 10.11 -1.67 -5.02
N HIS A 30 10.18 -2.49 -6.07
CA HIS A 30 10.17 -3.95 -5.91
C HIS A 30 11.39 -4.47 -5.13
N ASN A 31 12.57 -3.89 -5.36
CA ASN A 31 13.76 -4.22 -4.57
C ASN A 31 13.57 -3.85 -3.10
N ALA A 32 13.12 -2.63 -2.79
CA ALA A 32 12.91 -2.22 -1.40
C ALA A 32 11.85 -3.06 -0.66
N ILE A 33 10.83 -3.56 -1.38
CA ILE A 33 9.84 -4.51 -0.82
C ILE A 33 10.50 -5.88 -0.57
N ALA A 34 11.26 -6.39 -1.53
CA ALA A 34 11.97 -7.66 -1.42
C ALA A 34 13.04 -7.65 -0.31
N ASP A 35 13.75 -6.53 -0.14
CA ASP A 35 14.74 -6.33 0.93
C ASP A 35 14.10 -6.41 2.32
N ARG A 36 12.79 -6.11 2.44
CA ARG A 36 11.99 -6.28 3.66
C ARG A 36 11.37 -7.68 3.79
N GLY A 37 11.66 -8.59 2.86
CA GLY A 37 11.07 -9.94 2.82
C GLY A 37 9.58 -9.96 2.48
N ALA A 38 9.02 -8.85 1.99
CA ALA A 38 7.59 -8.68 1.79
C ALA A 38 7.14 -9.06 0.36
N SER A 39 5.88 -9.46 0.22
CA SER A 39 5.28 -9.71 -1.11
C SER A 39 4.77 -8.41 -1.75
N ALA A 40 5.18 -8.15 -3.00
CA ALA A 40 4.71 -6.97 -3.76
C ALA A 40 3.37 -7.25 -4.48
N VAL A 41 2.30 -6.59 -4.05
CA VAL A 41 0.98 -6.63 -4.72
C VAL A 41 0.79 -5.33 -5.51
N ILE A 42 1.51 -5.23 -6.63
CA ILE A 42 1.51 -4.06 -7.51
C ILE A 42 1.09 -4.49 -8.91
N PRO A 43 0.06 -3.88 -9.50
CA PRO A 43 -0.41 -4.28 -10.83
C PRO A 43 0.64 -3.93 -11.87
N PRO A 44 1.10 -4.90 -12.68
CA PRO A 44 2.01 -4.62 -13.77
C PRO A 44 1.39 -3.62 -14.76
N ARG A 45 2.22 -2.75 -15.34
CA ARG A 45 1.78 -1.81 -16.39
C ARG A 45 1.28 -2.57 -17.62
N LYS A 46 0.34 -1.98 -18.38
CA LYS A 46 -0.33 -2.62 -19.54
C LYS A 46 0.66 -3.23 -20.55
N ASN A 47 1.74 -2.50 -20.84
CA ASN A 47 2.77 -2.91 -21.81
C ASN A 47 4.07 -3.31 -21.11
N ALA A 48 3.99 -3.82 -19.88
CA ALA A 48 5.14 -4.25 -19.11
C ALA A 48 5.90 -5.37 -19.83
N GLN A 49 7.21 -5.15 -19.99
CA GLN A 49 8.16 -6.18 -20.43
C GLN A 49 8.88 -6.78 -19.22
N PRO A 50 9.32 -8.05 -19.29
CA PRO A 50 10.16 -8.64 -18.27
C PRO A 50 11.42 -7.80 -18.05
N TRP A 51 11.83 -7.70 -16.80
CA TRP A 51 13.13 -7.14 -16.45
C TRP A 51 14.19 -8.23 -16.45
N GLU A 52 15.45 -7.85 -16.70
CA GLU A 52 16.62 -8.66 -16.35
C GLU A 52 16.47 -9.18 -14.90
N PRO A 53 16.47 -10.50 -14.65
CA PRO A 53 16.17 -11.11 -13.36
C PRO A 53 17.38 -11.08 -12.41
N THR A 54 17.98 -9.90 -12.25
CA THR A 54 19.20 -9.71 -11.44
C THR A 54 18.92 -9.51 -9.95
N THR A 55 17.68 -9.21 -9.58
CA THR A 55 17.28 -8.96 -8.18
C THR A 55 16.03 -9.75 -7.82
N ALA A 56 15.87 -10.08 -6.54
CA ALA A 56 14.68 -10.76 -6.02
C ALA A 56 13.39 -9.99 -6.37
N GLY A 57 13.42 -8.65 -6.26
CA GLY A 57 12.30 -7.80 -6.66
C GLY A 57 11.98 -7.89 -8.16
N ALA A 58 12.98 -8.00 -9.04
CA ALA A 58 12.76 -8.15 -10.47
C ALA A 58 12.17 -9.53 -10.82
N ILE A 59 12.63 -10.58 -10.16
CA ILE A 59 12.10 -11.95 -10.31
C ILE A 59 10.63 -11.98 -9.89
N ALA A 60 10.32 -11.52 -8.66
CA ALA A 60 8.95 -11.49 -8.14
C ALA A 60 8.00 -10.68 -9.04
N ARG A 61 8.45 -9.53 -9.55
CA ARG A 61 7.68 -8.70 -10.48
C ARG A 61 7.44 -9.41 -11.82
N ASN A 62 8.45 -10.10 -12.35
CA ASN A 62 8.32 -10.86 -13.60
C ASN A 62 7.34 -12.02 -13.46
N ASP A 63 7.31 -12.69 -12.32
CA ASP A 63 6.34 -13.75 -12.05
C ASP A 63 4.92 -13.19 -11.93
N ALA A 64 4.75 -12.04 -11.25
CA ALA A 64 3.47 -11.32 -11.24
C ALA A 64 3.03 -10.91 -12.66
N LEU A 65 3.97 -10.48 -13.52
CA LEU A 65 3.68 -10.16 -14.93
C LEU A 65 3.24 -11.40 -15.73
N ARG A 66 3.92 -12.54 -15.56
CA ARG A 66 3.55 -13.81 -16.21
C ARG A 66 2.17 -14.27 -15.76
N ALA A 67 1.92 -14.26 -14.45
CA ALA A 67 0.62 -14.60 -13.88
C ALA A 67 -0.49 -13.68 -14.42
N SER A 68 -0.24 -12.37 -14.48
CA SER A 68 -1.22 -11.42 -15.04
C SER A 68 -1.48 -11.61 -16.54
N LYS A 69 -0.49 -12.05 -17.32
CA LYS A 69 -0.67 -12.36 -18.75
C LYS A 69 -1.44 -13.67 -18.96
N CYS A 70 -1.17 -14.69 -18.14
CA CYS A 70 -1.81 -16.00 -18.23
C CYS A 70 -3.27 -15.97 -17.73
N LEU A 71 -3.51 -15.40 -16.54
CA LEU A 71 -4.84 -15.35 -15.92
C LEU A 71 -5.71 -14.22 -16.48
N GLY A 72 -5.10 -13.20 -17.09
CA GLY A 72 -5.77 -11.95 -17.39
C GLY A 72 -5.89 -11.04 -16.17
N ARG A 73 -6.03 -9.73 -16.41
CA ARG A 73 -5.91 -8.69 -15.39
C ARG A 73 -7.01 -8.73 -14.33
N ALA A 74 -8.23 -9.09 -14.71
CA ALA A 74 -9.36 -9.14 -13.78
C ALA A 74 -9.18 -10.27 -12.74
N LEU A 75 -8.86 -11.48 -13.21
CA LEU A 75 -8.60 -12.63 -12.35
C LEU A 75 -7.37 -12.41 -11.47
N TRP A 76 -6.29 -11.85 -12.03
CA TRP A 76 -5.10 -11.51 -11.25
C TRP A 76 -5.41 -10.54 -10.11
N ARG A 77 -6.26 -9.53 -10.31
CA ARG A 77 -6.65 -8.59 -9.24
C ARG A 77 -7.40 -9.25 -8.10
N ASN A 78 -8.23 -10.26 -8.40
CA ASN A 78 -8.95 -11.03 -7.39
C ASN A 78 -8.00 -11.94 -6.63
N TRP A 79 -7.19 -12.73 -7.36
CA TRP A 79 -6.25 -13.69 -6.78
C TRP A 79 -5.15 -13.03 -5.93
N SER A 80 -4.57 -11.91 -6.40
CA SER A 80 -3.51 -11.18 -5.69
C SER A 80 -4.00 -10.39 -4.47
N GLY A 81 -5.32 -10.30 -4.23
CA GLY A 81 -5.87 -9.49 -3.15
C GLY A 81 -5.76 -7.98 -3.37
N TYR A 82 -5.45 -7.53 -4.60
CA TYR A 82 -5.29 -6.11 -4.94
C TYR A 82 -6.52 -5.25 -4.61
N HIS A 83 -7.71 -5.86 -4.51
CA HIS A 83 -8.93 -5.19 -4.05
C HIS A 83 -8.75 -4.48 -2.70
N ARG A 84 -7.89 -4.97 -1.80
CA ARG A 84 -7.62 -4.34 -0.49
C ARG A 84 -7.15 -2.89 -0.61
N ARG A 85 -6.59 -2.47 -1.76
CA ARG A 85 -6.18 -1.09 -2.01
C ARG A 85 -7.35 -0.10 -1.91
N SER A 86 -8.57 -0.51 -2.25
CA SER A 86 -9.75 0.38 -2.15
C SER A 86 -10.02 0.82 -0.71
N ARG A 87 -9.63 0.03 0.29
CA ARG A 87 -9.76 0.40 1.72
C ARG A 87 -8.96 1.67 2.04
N VAL A 88 -7.82 1.88 1.40
CA VAL A 88 -7.02 3.10 1.56
C VAL A 88 -7.75 4.29 0.95
N GLU A 89 -8.40 4.13 -0.20
CA GLU A 89 -9.22 5.19 -0.81
C GLU A 89 -10.40 5.58 0.10
N THR A 90 -11.07 4.60 0.70
CA THR A 90 -12.10 4.85 1.72
C THR A 90 -11.53 5.59 2.93
N LYS A 91 -10.36 5.19 3.44
CA LYS A 91 -9.72 5.89 4.57
C LYS A 91 -9.34 7.33 4.20
N MET A 92 -8.86 7.58 2.99
CA MET A 92 -8.60 8.92 2.48
C MET A 92 -9.88 9.75 2.33
N HIS A 93 -11.01 9.13 1.96
CA HIS A 93 -12.30 9.81 1.99
C HIS A 93 -12.67 10.27 3.41
N CYS A 94 -12.47 9.43 4.44
CA CYS A 94 -12.68 9.83 5.83
C CYS A 94 -11.78 11.01 6.25
N VAL A 95 -10.51 11.06 5.79
CA VAL A 95 -9.62 12.22 6.03
C VAL A 95 -10.23 13.50 5.46
N LYS A 96 -10.84 13.44 4.27
CA LYS A 96 -11.49 14.59 3.63
C LYS A 96 -12.79 15.01 4.31
N LEU A 97 -13.48 14.10 5.01
CA LEU A 97 -14.65 14.44 5.82
C LEU A 97 -14.29 15.33 7.02
N LEU A 98 -13.07 15.21 7.55
CA LEU A 98 -12.55 16.12 8.57
C LEU A 98 -12.12 17.49 8.02
N GLY A 99 -12.15 17.67 6.69
CA GLY A 99 -11.87 18.93 6.01
C GLY A 99 -11.41 18.71 4.58
N GLN A 100 -12.07 19.36 3.61
CA GLN A 100 -11.74 19.17 2.19
C GLN A 100 -10.41 19.81 1.77
N ARG A 101 -9.96 20.83 2.49
CA ARG A 101 -8.73 21.59 2.22
C ARG A 101 -7.90 21.72 3.50
N LEU A 102 -6.61 21.98 3.34
CA LEU A 102 -5.75 22.39 4.45
C LEU A 102 -5.95 23.89 4.69
N MET A 103 -6.07 24.27 5.95
CA MET A 103 -6.31 25.66 6.36
C MET A 103 -5.01 26.40 6.64
N ALA A 104 -4.00 25.67 7.13
CA ALA A 104 -2.67 26.23 7.35
C ALA A 104 -2.03 26.71 6.03
N ARG A 105 -1.38 27.88 6.06
CA ARG A 105 -0.61 28.43 4.92
C ARG A 105 0.85 28.02 4.94
N ASP A 106 1.36 27.76 6.14
CA ASP A 106 2.73 27.34 6.40
C ASP A 106 2.85 25.82 6.34
N PHE A 107 3.93 25.31 5.75
CA PHE A 107 4.08 23.87 5.42
C PHE A 107 4.13 23.00 6.67
N ASP A 108 4.88 23.39 7.70
CA ASP A 108 4.99 22.60 8.93
C ASP A 108 3.63 22.54 9.65
N ARG A 109 2.88 23.64 9.64
CA ARG A 109 1.51 23.67 10.15
C ARG A 109 0.55 22.83 9.31
N GLN A 110 0.74 22.73 7.99
CA GLN A 110 -0.03 21.82 7.12
C GLN A 110 0.23 20.36 7.47
N VAL A 111 1.50 19.99 7.72
CA VAL A 111 1.87 18.63 8.16
C VAL A 111 1.21 18.31 9.49
N ALA A 112 1.29 19.22 10.47
CA ALA A 112 0.64 19.06 11.77
C ALA A 112 -0.89 18.91 11.64
N GLU A 113 -1.54 19.72 10.79
CA GLU A 113 -2.97 19.63 10.52
C GLU A 113 -3.36 18.23 10.00
N VAL A 114 -2.57 17.66 9.07
CA VAL A 114 -2.80 16.30 8.56
C VAL A 114 -2.58 15.25 9.65
N GLN A 115 -1.52 15.37 10.45
CA GLN A 115 -1.23 14.44 11.54
C GLN A 115 -2.35 14.42 12.59
N VAL A 116 -2.91 15.59 12.96
CA VAL A 116 -4.04 15.69 13.88
C VAL A 116 -5.27 14.99 13.31
N ARG A 117 -5.59 15.20 12.02
CA ARG A 117 -6.71 14.48 11.36
C ARG A 117 -6.51 12.97 11.37
N ILE A 118 -5.29 12.50 11.15
CA ILE A 118 -4.96 11.06 11.22
C ILE A 118 -5.15 10.54 12.65
N ALA A 119 -4.69 11.27 13.66
CA ALA A 119 -4.85 10.90 15.07
C ALA A 119 -6.34 10.77 15.45
N ILE A 120 -7.17 11.73 15.06
CA ILE A 120 -8.63 11.68 15.27
C ILE A 120 -9.24 10.43 14.61
N LEU A 121 -8.91 10.17 13.35
CA LEU A 121 -9.43 9.00 12.63
C LEU A 121 -8.98 7.67 13.23
N ASN A 122 -7.76 7.61 13.76
CA ASN A 122 -7.27 6.41 14.45
C ASN A 122 -8.03 6.22 15.77
N GLY A 123 -8.32 7.30 16.50
CA GLY A 123 -9.19 7.27 17.68
C GLY A 123 -10.59 6.74 17.36
N TYR A 124 -11.25 7.26 16.31
CA TYR A 124 -12.55 6.74 15.88
C TYR A 124 -12.50 5.27 15.45
N THR A 125 -11.41 4.83 14.81
CA THR A 125 -11.26 3.42 14.43
C THR A 125 -11.15 2.55 15.68
N ALA A 126 -10.33 2.94 16.65
CA ALA A 126 -10.17 2.18 17.90
C ALA A 126 -11.49 2.08 18.70
N LEU A 127 -12.25 3.19 18.78
CA LEU A 127 -13.53 3.22 19.48
C LEU A 127 -14.67 2.49 18.73
N GLY A 128 -14.63 2.49 17.40
CA GLY A 128 -15.68 1.92 16.56
C GLY A 128 -15.53 0.43 16.23
N ILE A 129 -14.41 -0.21 16.59
CA ILE A 129 -14.22 -1.66 16.38
C ILE A 129 -15.07 -2.42 17.41
N PRO A 130 -16.07 -3.23 16.98
CA PRO A 130 -16.87 -4.01 17.90
C PRO A 130 -16.04 -5.13 18.54
N VAL A 131 -16.25 -5.37 19.83
CA VAL A 131 -15.67 -6.52 20.53
C VAL A 131 -16.58 -7.73 20.34
N THR A 132 -16.24 -8.59 19.38
CA THR A 132 -16.94 -9.86 19.19
C THR A 132 -16.56 -10.83 20.31
N LYS A 133 -17.55 -11.37 21.01
CA LYS A 133 -17.37 -12.44 22.00
C LYS A 133 -18.10 -13.70 21.51
N ALA A 134 -17.43 -14.84 21.54
CA ALA A 134 -18.09 -16.12 21.37
C ALA A 134 -18.98 -16.37 22.59
N VAL A 135 -20.24 -16.70 22.36
CA VAL A 135 -21.17 -17.12 23.42
C VAL A 135 -21.20 -18.65 23.41
N ALA A 136 -21.01 -19.26 24.57
CA ALA A 136 -21.07 -20.70 24.78
C ALA A 136 -22.52 -21.21 24.77
#